data_AF-A0A7T7S2L3-F1
#
_entry.id   AF-A0A7T7S2L3-F1
#
_cell.length_a   1.000
_cell.length_b   1.000
_cell.length_c   1.000
_cell.angle_alpha   90.00
_cell.angle_beta   90.00
_cell.angle_gamma   90.00
#
_symmetry.space_group_name_H-M   'P 1'
#
loop_
_entity.id
_entity.type
_entity.pdbx_description
1 polymer ?
#
loop_
_entity_poly.entity_id
_entity_poly.type
_entity_poly.pdbx_seq_one_letter_code
_entity_poly.pdbx_strand_id
1 'polypeptide(L)'
;MVSACVQVLEGHRSVQALVRRTTPELFDALARRASLAQRLAGRVSPATVPQVRSSRAQEPLPGRAEAVVVLEAAGRVRAAAAHLLLRRGRWILTGLEIA
;
A
#
# COMPACT_ATOMS: atom_id res chain seq x y z
N MET A 1 3.10 5.96 1.87
CA MET A 1 3.46 4.54 1.62
C MET A 1 2.24 3.70 1.27
N VAL A 2 1.19 3.72 2.09
CA VAL A 2 -0.06 2.97 1.82
C VAL A 2 -0.70 3.33 0.47
N SER A 3 -0.93 4.62 0.18
CA SER A 3 -1.49 5.05 -1.13
C SER A 3 -0.64 4.57 -2.33
N ALA A 4 0.69 4.53 -2.19
CA ALA A 4 1.56 4.02 -3.25
C ALA A 4 1.40 2.50 -3.45
N CYS A 5 1.16 1.73 -2.38
CA CYS A 5 0.85 0.31 -2.48
C CYS A 5 -0.49 0.08 -3.19
N VAL A 6 -1.52 0.87 -2.85
CA VAL A 6 -2.81 0.80 -3.55
C VAL A 6 -2.64 1.15 -5.02
N GLN A 7 -1.93 2.22 -5.35
CA GLN A 7 -1.64 2.57 -6.75
C GLN A 7 -0.97 1.43 -7.52
N VAL A 8 -0.07 0.68 -6.89
CA VAL A 8 0.54 -0.50 -7.51
C VAL A 8 -0.47 -1.62 -7.73
N LEU A 9 -1.31 -1.90 -6.74
CA LEU A 9 -2.36 -2.93 -6.82
C LEU A 9 -3.43 -2.61 -7.87
N GLU A 10 -3.72 -1.31 -8.07
CA GLU A 10 -4.62 -0.81 -9.12
C GLU A 10 -3.93 -0.63 -10.48
N GLY A 11 -2.63 -0.91 -10.58
CA GLY A 11 -1.87 -0.84 -11.84
C GLY A 11 -1.45 0.57 -12.28
N HIS A 12 -1.62 1.60 -11.45
CA HIS A 12 -1.23 2.98 -11.72
C HIS A 12 0.26 3.27 -11.49
N ARG A 13 0.96 2.38 -10.78
CA ARG A 13 2.35 2.58 -10.39
C ARG A 13 3.13 1.28 -10.53
N SER A 14 4.39 1.38 -10.95
CA SER A 14 5.31 0.24 -10.93
C SER A 14 5.60 -0.21 -9.50
N VAL A 15 5.57 -1.52 -9.28
CA VAL A 15 5.91 -2.13 -7.98
C VAL A 15 7.33 -1.78 -7.53
N GLN A 16 8.25 -1.46 -8.46
CA GLN A 16 9.63 -1.06 -8.17
C GLN A 16 9.73 0.17 -7.26
N ALA A 17 8.71 1.03 -7.25
CA ALA A 17 8.64 2.18 -6.34
C ALA A 17 8.58 1.78 -4.86
N LEU A 18 8.26 0.51 -4.54
CA LEU A 18 8.08 0.02 -3.17
C LEU A 18 9.33 -0.60 -2.56
N VAL A 19 10.31 -1.02 -3.37
CA VAL A 19 11.51 -1.80 -2.94
C VAL A 19 12.19 -1.21 -1.70
N ARG A 20 12.34 0.11 -1.64
CA ARG A 20 13.06 0.79 -0.54
C ARG A 20 12.21 1.07 0.70
N ARG A 21 10.91 0.77 0.64
CA ARG A 21 9.90 1.14 1.63
C ARG A 21 9.14 -0.07 2.17
N THR A 22 9.41 -1.27 1.69
CA THR A 22 8.78 -2.52 2.14
C THR A 22 9.83 -3.53 2.56
N THR A 23 9.46 -4.52 3.35
CA THR A 23 10.29 -5.73 3.50
C THR A 23 10.26 -6.53 2.19
N PRO A 24 11.24 -7.43 1.95
CA PRO A 24 11.23 -8.32 0.79
C PRO A 24 9.95 -9.15 0.69
N GLU A 25 9.47 -9.69 1.82
CA GLU A 25 8.30 -10.56 1.86
C GLU A 25 7.02 -9.81 1.46
N LEU A 26 6.86 -8.58 1.97
CA LEU A 26 5.74 -7.73 1.60
C LEU A 26 5.85 -7.24 0.15
N PHE A 27 7.06 -6.91 -0.31
CA PHE A 27 7.31 -6.55 -1.70
C PHE A 27 6.84 -7.66 -2.65
N ASP A 28 7.24 -8.90 -2.40
CA ASP A 28 6.89 -10.04 -3.24
C ASP A 28 5.37 -10.30 -3.20
N ALA A 29 4.75 -10.19 -2.03
CA ALA A 29 3.29 -10.31 -1.90
C ALA A 29 2.55 -9.26 -2.73
N LEU A 30 3.00 -7.99 -2.70
CA LEU A 30 2.42 -6.91 -3.48
C LEU A 30 2.67 -7.10 -4.98
N ALA A 31 3.87 -7.53 -5.39
CA ALA A 31 4.21 -7.81 -6.78
C ALA A 31 3.32 -8.93 -7.35
N ARG A 32 3.14 -10.03 -6.61
CA ARG A 32 2.25 -11.14 -7.01
C ARG A 32 0.80 -10.67 -7.17
N ARG A 33 0.27 -9.92 -6.20
CA ARG A 33 -1.11 -9.40 -6.28
C ARG A 33 -1.30 -8.42 -7.42
N ALA A 34 -0.35 -7.50 -7.65
CA ALA A 34 -0.41 -6.55 -8.76
C ALA A 34 -0.39 -7.26 -10.12
N SER A 35 0.50 -8.25 -10.29
CA SER A 35 0.54 -9.06 -11.51
C SER A 35 -0.76 -9.82 -11.74
N LEU A 36 -1.36 -10.40 -10.69
CA LEU A 36 -2.66 -11.05 -10.80
C LEU A 36 -3.77 -10.06 -11.15
N ALA A 37 -3.83 -8.91 -10.50
CA ALA A 37 -4.82 -7.88 -10.77
C ALA A 37 -4.74 -7.39 -12.23
N GLN A 38 -3.52 -7.17 -12.76
CA GLN A 38 -3.31 -6.80 -14.15
C GLN A 38 -3.82 -7.88 -15.13
N ARG A 39 -3.65 -9.16 -14.80
CA ARG A 39 -4.15 -10.28 -15.63
C ARG A 39 -5.68 -10.39 -15.63
N LEU A 40 -6.32 -10.06 -14.50
CA LEU A 40 -7.78 -10.18 -14.34
C LEU A 40 -8.54 -8.93 -14.82
N ALA A 41 -7.97 -7.74 -14.66
CA ALA A 41 -8.67 -6.47 -14.92
C ALA A 41 -8.76 -6.08 -16.41
N GLY A 42 -8.01 -6.73 -17.32
CA GLY A 42 -7.97 -6.34 -18.73
C GLY A 42 -7.36 -4.95 -18.96
N ARG A 43 -7.75 -4.24 -20.05
CA ARG A 43 -7.32 -2.85 -20.29
C ARG A 43 -7.88 -1.96 -19.17
N VAL A 44 -7.00 -1.48 -18.31
CA VAL A 44 -7.31 -0.60 -17.18
C VAL A 44 -7.94 0.70 -17.73
N SER A 45 -9.22 0.91 -17.45
CA SER A 45 -9.88 2.21 -17.62
C SER A 45 -9.09 3.25 -16.80
N PRO A 46 -8.96 4.52 -17.22
CA PRO A 46 -8.25 5.54 -16.43
C PRO A 46 -8.98 5.75 -15.10
N ALA A 47 -8.64 4.93 -14.11
CA ALA A 47 -9.15 5.05 -12.76
C ALA A 47 -8.42 6.21 -12.07
N THR A 48 -9.19 7.00 -11.33
CA THR A 48 -8.70 8.14 -10.57
C THR A 48 -7.63 7.70 -9.58
N VAL A 49 -6.54 8.46 -9.49
CA VAL A 49 -5.46 8.20 -8.53
C VAL A 49 -6.05 8.09 -7.11
N PRO A 50 -5.72 7.04 -6.34
CA PRO A 50 -6.26 6.82 -5.01
C PRO A 50 -6.12 8.04 -4.09
N GLN A 51 -7.24 8.53 -3.57
CA GLN A 51 -7.31 9.70 -2.70
C GLN A 51 -7.34 9.25 -1.24
N VAL A 52 -6.41 9.75 -0.43
CA VAL A 52 -6.43 9.49 1.03
C VAL A 52 -7.49 10.39 1.65
N ARG A 53 -8.52 9.78 2.24
CA ARG A 53 -9.62 10.46 2.92
C ARG A 53 -9.28 10.75 4.38
N SER A 54 -8.64 9.80 5.05
CA SER A 54 -8.14 9.99 6.42
C SER A 54 -7.00 9.03 6.73
N SER A 55 -6.18 9.39 7.71
CA SER A 55 -5.13 8.53 8.22
C SER A 55 -4.99 8.72 9.73
N ARG A 56 -4.86 7.63 10.47
CA ARG A 56 -4.49 7.63 11.88
C ARG A 56 -3.29 6.71 12.04
N ALA A 57 -2.34 7.12 12.87
CA ALA A 57 -1.17 6.31 13.19
C ALA A 57 -0.93 6.34 14.69
N GLN A 58 -0.44 5.24 15.22
CA GLN A 58 0.00 5.10 16.60
C GLN A 58 1.35 4.40 16.62
N GLU A 59 2.22 4.80 17.55
CA GLU A 59 3.51 4.16 17.79
C GLU A 59 3.48 3.48 19.17
N PRO A 60 2.90 2.27 19.29
CA PRO A 60 2.77 1.58 20.58
C PRO A 60 4.12 1.24 21.21
N LEU A 61 5.16 1.08 20.39
CA LEU A 61 6.53 0.83 20.82
C LEU A 61 7.48 1.68 19.98
N PRO A 62 8.59 2.18 20.55
CA PRO A 62 9.57 2.95 19.79
C PRO A 62 10.02 2.25 18.51
N GLY A 63 9.92 2.94 17.39
CA GLY A 63 10.24 2.43 16.05
C GLY A 63 9.23 1.42 15.50
N ARG A 64 8.06 1.23 16.10
CA ARG A 64 6.97 0.39 15.58
C ARG A 64 5.69 1.19 15.52
N ALA A 65 5.26 1.48 14.30
CA ALA A 65 4.03 2.23 14.08
C ALA A 65 2.96 1.35 13.42
N GLU A 66 1.73 1.51 13.87
CA GLU A 66 0.53 0.96 13.26
C GLU A 66 -0.27 2.12 12.69
N ALA A 67 -0.80 1.96 11.48
CA ALA A 67 -1.57 3.00 10.82
C ALA A 67 -2.82 2.43 10.16
N VAL A 68 -3.91 3.18 10.25
CA VAL A 68 -5.13 2.94 9.50
C VAL A 68 -5.32 4.10 8.53
N VAL A 69 -5.48 3.78 7.25
CA VAL A 69 -5.66 4.75 6.18
C VAL A 69 -6.97 4.45 5.46
N VAL A 70 -7.88 5.41 5.43
CA VAL A 70 -9.08 5.35 4.60
C VAL A 70 -8.75 6.03 3.28
N LEU A 71 -9.00 5.33 2.18
CA LEU A 71 -8.69 5.80 0.83
C LEU A 71 -9.80 5.44 -0.13
N GLU A 72 -9.96 6.26 -1.16
CA GLU A 72 -10.88 6.00 -2.26
C GLU A 72 -10.09 5.60 -3.50
N ALA A 73 -10.43 4.46 -4.08
CA ALA A 73 -9.83 3.95 -5.32
C ALA A 73 -10.93 3.32 -6.19
N ALA A 74 -10.89 3.60 -7.50
CA ALA A 74 -11.89 3.09 -8.45
C ALA A 74 -13.36 3.34 -8.02
N GLY A 75 -13.63 4.51 -7.42
CA GLY A 75 -14.97 4.90 -6.95
C GLY A 75 -15.45 4.16 -5.70
N ARG A 76 -14.57 3.41 -5.01
CA ARG A 76 -14.87 2.70 -3.77
C ARG A 76 -14.01 3.21 -2.62
N VAL A 77 -14.62 3.40 -1.47
CA VAL A 77 -13.91 3.70 -0.22
C VAL A 77 -13.44 2.40 0.42
N ARG A 78 -12.16 2.37 0.78
CA ARG A 78 -11.46 1.22 1.36
C ARG A 78 -10.68 1.64 2.59
N ALA A 79 -10.51 0.72 3.52
CA ALA A 79 -9.66 0.92 4.68
C ALA A 79 -8.42 0.02 4.56
N ALA A 80 -7.26 0.58 4.88
CA ALA A 80 -6.00 -0.13 4.85
C ALA A 80 -5.32 -0.05 6.21
N ALA A 81 -5.04 -1.21 6.81
CA ALA A 81 -4.23 -1.34 8.00
C ALA A 81 -2.77 -1.59 7.61
N ALA A 82 -1.84 -0.88 8.23
CA ALA A 82 -0.43 -0.86 7.87
C ALA A 82 0.44 -0.99 9.11
N HIS A 83 1.40 -1.91 9.07
CA HIS A 83 2.42 -2.06 10.10
C HIS A 83 3.74 -1.52 9.57
N LEU A 84 4.43 -0.70 10.37
CA LEU A 84 5.68 -0.06 10.00
C LEU A 84 6.75 -0.29 11.07
N LEU A 85 7.99 -0.49 10.59
CA LEU A 85 9.19 -0.54 11.43
C LEU A 85 10.16 0.56 11.02
N LEU A 86 10.69 1.31 11.99
CA LEU A 86 11.78 2.24 11.80
C LEU A 86 13.09 1.46 11.71
N ARG A 87 13.74 1.49 10.54
CA ARG A 87 15.07 0.91 10.32
C ARG A 87 15.99 1.96 9.74
N ARG A 88 17.11 2.22 10.43
CA ARG A 88 18.15 3.18 10.01
C ARG A 88 17.55 4.54 9.61
N GLY A 89 16.66 5.09 10.45
CA GLY A 89 16.00 6.38 10.21
C GLY A 89 14.90 6.38 9.14
N ARG A 90 14.47 5.22 8.66
CA ARG A 90 13.41 5.11 7.64
C ARG A 90 12.31 4.14 8.07
N TRP A 91 11.06 4.58 7.92
CA TRP A 91 9.91 3.71 8.07
C TRP A 91 9.81 2.72 6.90
N ILE A 92 9.74 1.44 7.24
CA ILE A 92 9.59 0.30 6.34
C ILE A 92 8.24 -0.34 6.63
N LEU A 93 7.41 -0.49 5.61
CA LEU A 93 6.14 -1.18 5.68
C LEU A 93 6.42 -2.69 5.77
N THR A 94 5.89 -3.33 6.80
CA THR A 94 6.12 -4.75 7.09
C THR A 94 4.85 -5.58 6.97
N GLY A 95 3.68 -4.93 7.08
CA GLY A 95 2.38 -5.54 6.85
C GLY A 95 1.44 -4.54 6.22
N LEU A 96 0.57 -5.03 5.34
CA LEU A 96 -0.49 -4.25 4.73
C LEU A 96 -1.71 -5.15 4.51
N GLU A 97 -2.84 -4.73 5.05
CA GLU A 97 -4.14 -5.34 4.82
C GLU A 97 -5.09 -4.27 4.26
N ILE A 98 -5.93 -4.63 3.29
CA ILE A 98 -6.89 -3.71 2.67
C ILE A 98 -8.24 -4.41 2.61
N ALA A 99 -9.25 -3.80 3.23
CA ALA A 99 -10.66 -4.13 3.09
C ALA A 99 -11.20 -3.44 1.84
#